data_AF-A0A522FMJ3-F1
#
_entry.id   AF-A0A522FMJ3-F1
#
_cell.length_a   1.000
_cell.length_b   1.000
_cell.length_c   1.000
_cell.angle_alpha   90.00
_cell.angle_beta   90.00
_cell.angle_gamma   90.00
#
_symmetry.space_group_name_H-M   'P 1'
#
loop_
_entity.id
_entity.type
_entity.pdbx_description
1 polymer ?
#
loop_
_entity_poly.entity_id
_entity_poly.type
_entity_poly.pdbx_seq_one_letter_code
_entity_poly.pdbx_strand_id
1 'polypeptide(L)' 'MFMLDIEQKVNEHLQTLRPFLNEDEGDIEYVRFEDDTSVLELRFLGNCKTCPLNIMTLRAGIERYLLARIPEIRRVEAVS' A
#
# COMPACT_ATOMS: atom_id res chain seq x y z
N MET A 1 -16.45 21.37 -5.78
CA MET A 1 -16.18 20.80 -4.44
C MET A 1 -15.51 19.46 -4.70
N PHE A 2 -14.19 19.47 -4.79
CA PHE A 2 -13.41 18.33 -5.29
C PHE A 2 -13.40 17.24 -4.21
N MET A 3 -14.04 16.11 -4.48
CA MET A 3 -13.67 14.85 -3.85
C MET A 3 -12.19 14.65 -4.15
N LEU A 4 -11.36 14.69 -3.11
CA LEU A 4 -10.00 14.17 -3.24
C LEU A 4 -10.15 12.67 -3.37
N ASP A 5 -10.02 12.17 -4.61
CA ASP A 5 -10.03 10.75 -4.92
C ASP A 5 -9.07 10.03 -3.98
N ILE A 6 -9.56 9.03 -3.26
CA ILE A 6 -8.77 8.24 -2.32
C ILE A 6 -7.54 7.63 -2.99
N GLU A 7 -7.65 7.31 -4.28
CA GLU A 7 -6.53 6.96 -5.13
C GLU A 7 -5.40 7.98 -5.03
N GLN A 8 -5.70 9.27 -5.15
CA GLN A 8 -4.70 10.33 -5.11
C GLN A 8 -4.00 10.40 -3.75
N LYS A 9 -4.77 10.34 -2.65
CA LYS A 9 -4.21 10.29 -1.28
C LYS A 9 -3.29 9.08 -1.11
N VAL A 10 -3.75 7.91 -1.55
CA VAL A 10 -2.96 6.69 -1.47
C VAL A 10 -1.69 6.84 -2.30
N ASN A 11 -1.78 7.32 -3.54
CA ASN A 11 -0.63 7.48 -4.44
C ASN A 11 0.42 8.44 -3.86
N GLU A 12 0.02 9.57 -3.27
CA GLU A 12 0.92 10.48 -2.56
C GLU A 12 1.69 9.77 -1.44
N HIS A 13 1.00 8.96 -0.65
CA HIS A 13 1.64 8.17 0.40
C HIS A 13 2.55 7.08 -0.16
N LEU A 14 2.13 6.37 -1.21
CA LEU A 14 2.96 5.36 -1.87
C LEU A 14 4.23 5.98 -2.46
N GLN A 15 4.17 7.20 -3.01
CA GLN A 15 5.37 7.90 -3.51
C GLN A 15 6.39 8.17 -2.41
N THR A 16 5.96 8.42 -1.18
CA THR A 16 6.89 8.56 -0.04
C THR A 16 7.51 7.22 0.38
N LEU A 17 6.83 6.10 0.11
CA LEU A 17 7.30 4.74 0.44
C LEU A 17 8.16 4.13 -0.66
N ARG A 18 7.96 4.50 -1.93
CA ARG A 18 8.74 4.04 -3.09
C ARG A 18 10.26 4.09 -2.92
N PRO A 19 10.90 5.15 -2.41
CA PRO A 19 12.35 5.14 -2.21
C PRO A 19 12.79 4.07 -1.22
N PHE A 20 12.05 3.88 -0.11
CA PHE A 20 12.34 2.84 0.88
C PHE A 20 12.13 1.43 0.32
N LEU A 21 11.13 1.26 -0.55
CA LEU A 21 10.87 -0.01 -1.23
C LEU A 21 11.95 -0.32 -2.27
N ASN A 22 12.41 0.69 -3.02
CA ASN A 22 13.45 0.53 -4.03
C ASN A 22 14.80 0.14 -3.40
N GLU A 23 15.09 0.58 -2.17
CA GLU A 23 16.26 0.10 -1.40
C GLU A 23 16.20 -1.42 -1.15
N ASP A 24 14.99 -1.98 -0.99
CA ASP A 24 14.73 -3.41 -0.80
C ASP A 24 14.46 -4.16 -2.13
N GLU A 25 14.80 -3.56 -3.28
CA GLU A 25 14.48 -4.07 -4.64
C GLU A 25 12.98 -4.41 -4.81
N GLY A 26 12.14 -3.60 -4.19
CA GLY A 26 10.69 -3.67 -4.22
C GLY A 26 10.05 -2.38 -4.72
N ASP A 27 8.78 -2.51 -5.09
CA ASP A 27 7.92 -1.41 -5.49
C ASP A 27 6.47 -1.75 -5.11
N ILE A 28 5.60 -0.76 -5.16
CA ILE A 28 4.18 -0.90 -4.80
C ILE A 28 3.32 -0.06 -5.75
N GLU A 29 2.23 -0.65 -6.17
CA GLU A 29 1.29 -0.05 -7.09
C GLU A 29 -0.13 -0.09 -6.52
N TYR A 30 -0.87 1.00 -6.71
CA TYR A 30 -2.29 1.06 -6.41
C TYR A 30 -3.08 0.25 -7.44
N VAL A 31 -3.96 -0.66 -6.98
CA VAL A 31 -4.79 -1.48 -7.89
C VAL A 31 -6.21 -0.95 -7.93
N ARG A 32 -6.89 -0.94 -6.78
CA ARG A 32 -8.23 -0.37 -6.63
C ARG A 32 -8.55 -0.11 -5.17
N PHE A 33 -9.54 0.74 -4.95
CA PHE A 33 -10.17 0.92 -3.65
C PHE A 33 -11.66 0.64 -3.77
N GLU A 34 -12.17 -0.26 -2.93
CA GLU A 34 -13.60 -0.54 -2.80
C GLU A 34 -14.19 0.36 -1.71
N ASP A 35 -14.93 1.39 -2.12
CA ASP A 35 -15.55 2.36 -1.21
C ASP A 35 -16.57 1.70 -0.26
N ASP A 36 -17.34 0.74 -0.80
CA ASP A 36 -18.42 0.03 -0.09
C ASP A 36 -17.91 -0.80 1.10
N THR A 37 -16.79 -1.48 0.92
CA THR A 37 -16.13 -2.31 1.95
C THR A 37 -14.96 -1.59 2.63
N SER A 38 -14.58 -0.42 2.11
CA SER A 38 -13.39 0.34 2.49
C SER A 38 -12.09 -0.47 2.40
N VAL A 39 -12.01 -1.35 1.39
CA VAL A 39 -10.86 -2.24 1.16
C VAL A 39 -9.96 -1.65 0.08
N LEU A 40 -8.68 -1.47 0.40
CA LEU A 40 -7.64 -1.04 -0.54
C LEU A 40 -6.87 -2.24 -1.07
N GLU A 41 -6.86 -2.44 -2.39
CA GLU A 41 -6.01 -3.41 -3.06
C GLU A 41 -4.72 -2.76 -3.56
N LEU A 42 -3.58 -3.34 -3.19
CA LEU A 42 -2.26 -2.91 -3.62
C LEU A 42 -1.51 -4.08 -4.26
N ARG A 43 -0.71 -3.82 -5.29
CA ARG A 43 0.18 -4.78 -5.92
C ARG A 43 1.59 -4.51 -5.46
N PHE A 44 2.23 -5.49 -4.84
CA PHE A 44 3.63 -5.38 -4.42
C PHE A 44 4.50 -5.97 -5.54
N LEU A 45 5.27 -5.10 -6.18
CA LEU A 45 6.15 -5.41 -7.30
C LEU A 45 7.58 -5.52 -6.75
N GLY A 46 7.97 -6.66 -6.18
CA GLY A 46 9.30 -6.77 -5.58
C GLY A 46 9.88 -8.16 -5.60
N ASN A 47 11.20 -8.23 -5.60
CA ASN A 47 11.95 -9.46 -5.79
C ASN A 47 12.21 -10.22 -4.48
N CYS A 48 11.53 -9.87 -3.38
CA CYS A 48 11.73 -10.46 -2.07
C CYS A 48 11.13 -11.89 -1.98
N LYS A 49 11.36 -12.75 -2.96
CA LYS A 49 11.02 -14.18 -2.95
C LYS A 49 11.80 -14.99 -1.91
N THR A 50 12.83 -14.40 -1.29
CA THR A 50 13.84 -15.14 -0.51
C THR A 50 13.76 -14.94 1.02
N CYS A 51 12.99 -13.98 1.54
CA CYS A 51 12.89 -13.76 3.00
C CYS A 51 11.44 -13.81 3.51
N PRO A 52 10.89 -15.00 3.82
CA PRO A 52 9.50 -15.16 4.26
C PRO A 52 9.20 -14.46 5.60
N LEU A 53 10.22 -14.16 6.42
CA LEU A 53 10.04 -13.39 7.65
C LEU A 53 9.87 -11.88 7.43
N ASN A 54 10.41 -11.31 6.34
CA ASN A 54 10.44 -9.86 6.16
C ASN A 54 9.24 -9.33 5.36
N ILE A 55 8.69 -10.12 4.42
CA ILE A 55 7.51 -9.73 3.63
C ILE A 55 6.31 -9.45 4.54
N MET A 56 6.06 -10.29 5.55
CA MET A 56 4.92 -10.09 6.46
C MET A 56 5.06 -8.82 7.29
N THR A 57 6.27 -8.52 7.77
CA THR A 57 6.55 -7.36 8.62
C THR A 57 6.51 -6.06 7.83
N LEU A 58 7.09 -6.06 6.62
CA LEU A 58 7.14 -4.89 5.75
C LEU A 58 5.75 -4.55 5.18
N ARG A 59 4.99 -5.57 4.76
CA ARG A 59 3.59 -5.42 4.35
C ARG A 59 2.71 -4.91 5.49
N ALA A 60 2.85 -5.48 6.69
CA ALA A 60 2.11 -5.01 7.86
C ALA A 60 2.49 -3.57 8.25
N GLY A 61 3.74 -3.16 8.04
CA GLY A 61 4.19 -1.78 8.26
C GLY A 61 3.51 -0.79 7.32
N ILE A 62 3.47 -1.10 6.02
CA ILE A 62 2.83 -0.26 5.00
C ILE A 62 1.32 -0.19 5.22
N GLU A 63 0.69 -1.33 5.51
CA GLU A 63 -0.73 -1.41 5.82
C GLU A 63 -1.07 -0.55 7.05
N ARG A 64 -0.32 -0.68 8.15
CA ARG A 64 -0.50 0.17 9.33
C ARG A 64 -0.26 1.64 9.05
N TYR A 65 0.74 1.98 8.23
CA TYR A 65 1.02 3.34 7.83
C TYR A 65 -0.16 3.97 7.09
N LEU A 66 -0.71 3.26 6.10
CA LEU A 66 -1.86 3.72 5.33
C LEU A 66 -3.13 3.84 6.19
N LEU A 67 -3.42 2.83 7.03
CA LEU A 67 -4.55 2.87 7.98
C LEU A 67 -4.44 4.05 8.96
N ALA A 68 -3.22 4.37 9.42
CA ALA A 68 -2.99 5.48 10.34
C ALA A 68 -3.11 6.86 9.66
N ARG A 69 -2.89 6.93 8.34
CA ARG A 69 -2.86 8.18 7.58
C ARG A 69 -4.16 8.47 6.84
N ILE A 70 -4.84 7.42 6.40
CA ILE A 70 -6.10 7.45 5.68
C ILE A 70 -7.11 6.60 6.46
N PRO A 71 -7.88 7.20 7.38
CA PRO A 71 -8.88 6.49 8.19
C PRO A 71 -10.07 5.97 7.36
N GLU A 72 -10.19 6.40 6.10
CA GLU A 72 -11.16 5.88 5.13
C GLU A 72 -10.82 4.43 4.72
N ILE A 73 -9.57 4.00 4.84
CA ILE A 73 -9.19 2.61 4.57
C ILE A 73 -9.45 1.79 5.83
N ARG A 74 -10.21 0.70 5.67
CA ARG A 74 -10.50 -0.23 6.76
C ARG A 74 -9.60 -1.47 6.71
N ARG A 75 -9.20 -1.89 5.51
CA ARG A 75 -8.36 -3.07 5.28
C ARG A 75 -7.53 -2.89 4.03
N VAL A 76 -6.30 -3.40 4.04
CA VAL A 76 -5.44 -3.45 2.86
C VAL A 76 -5.24 -4.90 2.44
N GLU A 77 -5.46 -5.20 1.17
CA GLU A 77 -5.19 -6.50 0.59
C GLU A 77 -4.04 -6.34 -0.42
N ALA A 78 -3.05 -7.22 -0.34
CA ALA A 78 -2.02 -7.29 -1.36
C ALA A 78 -2.40 -8.36 -2.39
N VAL A 79 -2.41 -7.96 -3.66
CA VAL A 79 -2.54 -8.87 -4.79
C VAL A 79 -1.15 -9.08 -5.42
N SER A 80 -0.82 -10.34 -5.76
CA SER A 80 0.42 -10.70 -6.47
C SER A 80 0.24 -10.65 -7.99
#